data_AF-A0A0B4D7E0-F1
#
_entry.id   AF-A0A0B4D7E0-F1
#
_cell.length_a   1.000
_cell.length_b   1.000
_cell.length_c   1.000
_cell.angle_alpha   90.00
_cell.angle_beta   90.00
_cell.angle_gamma   90.00
#
_symmetry.space_group_name_H-M   'P 1'
#
loop_
_entity.id
_entity.type
_entity.pdbx_description
1 polymer ?
#
loop_
_entity_poly.entity_id
_entity_poly.type
_entity_poly.pdbx_seq_one_letter_code
_entity_poly.pdbx_strand_id
1 'polypeptide(L)'
;MRWEAQALVPTPDAPAAARPALLPLAGLVRSVTTPEFAGITFHEVTAKSVLNRVPTGSKMPFEWTVNPYRGCSHACVYCFARKSHTYLDFDAGMDFDSQVVVKVNAAEVLRKELAKPSWTRQQVALGTNTDPYQRAEGRYRLMPGIIAALAESGTPLSILTKGTLLARDIPLLKSAATQVPVGLGISLAMTNEALSEAIEPGTPGPRARLKLVSRLREAGLPCGVMAMPILPWLSDSDEALDALFGSLAAAGATGVSAGALYLKPGTREWFMKWIAAHHPELAGKYRRLYGTGSYASKEYRTWLAGRVRYFKARHGFSHSSGFSHRDLDDPRAEEAEYPAGIIPAAGGGAAPAGSSPPSPSLRGQAVQDSLF
;
A
#
# COMPACT_ATOMS: atom_id res chain seq x y z
N MET A 1 10.72 49.89 10.25
CA MET A 1 11.93 49.68 11.08
C MET A 1 12.13 48.17 11.30
N ARG A 2 13.33 47.71 10.94
CA ARG A 2 14.05 46.49 11.38
C ARG A 2 13.31 45.16 11.40
N TRP A 3 13.61 44.30 10.42
CA TRP A 3 14.03 42.90 10.64
C TRP A 3 15.00 42.48 9.52
N GLU A 4 16.11 43.21 9.41
CA GLU A 4 17.36 42.66 8.87
C GLU A 4 18.14 42.13 10.07
N ALA A 5 18.28 40.80 10.18
CA ALA A 5 19.40 40.08 10.77
C ALA A 5 18.96 38.65 11.14
N GLN A 6 19.05 37.73 10.18
CA GLN A 6 19.46 36.33 10.39
C GLN A 6 19.65 35.68 9.01
N ALA A 7 20.63 36.20 8.27
CA ALA A 7 21.22 35.49 7.14
C ALA A 7 22.30 34.57 7.70
N LEU A 8 22.18 33.27 7.45
CA LEU A 8 23.27 32.32 7.67
C LEU A 8 24.36 32.61 6.64
N VAL A 9 25.54 33.00 7.11
CA VAL A 9 26.72 33.17 6.26
C VAL A 9 27.12 31.79 5.70
N PRO A 10 27.26 31.62 4.38
CA PRO A 10 27.80 30.39 3.82
C PRO A 10 29.31 30.33 4.04
N THR A 11 29.80 29.22 4.58
CA THR A 11 31.22 28.86 4.54
C THR A 11 31.65 28.67 3.07
N PRO A 12 32.72 29.33 2.59
CA PRO A 12 33.24 29.12 1.26
C PRO A 12 34.05 27.83 1.27
N ASP A 13 33.48 26.75 0.73
CA ASP A 13 34.15 25.59 0.07
C ASP A 13 33.23 24.36 -0.02
N ALA A 14 32.00 24.53 -0.50
CA ALA A 14 31.16 23.42 -0.92
C ALA A 14 30.67 23.66 -2.36
N PRO A 15 30.86 22.71 -3.29
CA PRO A 15 30.39 22.87 -4.66
C PRO A 15 28.86 23.00 -4.70
N ALA A 16 28.40 24.00 -5.44
CA ALA A 16 26.99 24.34 -5.59
C ALA A 16 26.19 23.21 -6.27
N ALA A 17 25.07 22.80 -5.66
CA ALA A 17 23.74 23.02 -6.25
C ALA A 17 22.62 22.33 -5.44
N ALA A 18 21.89 23.13 -4.66
CA ALA A 18 20.45 22.94 -4.49
C ALA A 18 19.83 24.34 -4.47
N ARG A 19 19.17 24.73 -5.57
CA ARG A 19 18.48 26.01 -5.68
C ARG A 19 17.29 26.03 -4.72
N PRO A 20 17.08 27.12 -3.95
CA PRO A 20 15.91 27.25 -3.11
C PRO A 20 14.75 27.73 -4.00
N ALA A 21 13.95 26.79 -4.51
CA ALA A 21 12.63 27.10 -5.01
C ALA A 21 11.59 26.49 -4.07
N LEU A 22 11.60 26.93 -2.81
CA LEU A 22 10.48 26.68 -1.91
C LEU A 22 9.65 27.96 -1.89
N LEU A 23 8.62 28.03 -2.75
CA LEU A 23 7.41 28.75 -2.36
C LEU A 23 7.00 28.24 -0.96
N PRO A 24 6.49 29.11 -0.07
CA PRO A 24 6.35 28.73 1.34
C PRO A 24 5.40 27.55 1.47
N LEU A 25 5.97 26.34 1.64
CA LEU A 25 5.24 25.15 2.01
C LEU A 25 4.41 25.52 3.23
N ALA A 26 3.09 25.51 3.10
CA ALA A 26 2.21 26.00 4.15
C ALA A 26 2.45 25.19 5.44
N GLY A 27 2.81 25.90 6.52
CA GLY A 27 3.13 25.28 7.80
C GLY A 27 4.55 24.70 7.89
N LEU A 28 5.46 25.01 6.96
CA LEU A 28 6.88 24.62 7.03
C LEU A 28 7.50 25.10 8.34
N VAL A 29 8.03 24.13 9.08
CA VAL A 29 8.80 24.33 10.30
C VAL A 29 10.28 24.42 9.94
N ARG A 30 10.78 23.43 9.19
CA ARG A 30 12.18 23.37 8.72
C ARG A 30 12.36 22.32 7.62
N SER A 31 13.47 22.42 6.90
CA SER A 31 13.98 21.37 6.00
C SER A 31 15.21 20.72 6.61
N VAL A 32 15.27 19.38 6.61
CA VAL A 32 16.37 18.60 7.21
C VAL A 32 16.95 17.66 6.17
N THR A 33 18.25 17.78 5.91
CA THR A 33 19.05 16.76 5.22
C THR A 33 19.79 15.97 6.30
N THR A 34 19.75 14.65 6.23
CA THR A 34 20.36 13.79 7.26
C THR A 34 21.40 12.87 6.63
N PRO A 35 22.57 12.68 7.25
CA PRO A 35 23.60 11.77 6.72
C PRO A 35 23.08 10.34 6.51
N GLU A 36 22.17 9.88 7.38
CA GLU A 36 21.53 8.56 7.36
C GLU A 36 20.56 8.37 6.16
N PHE A 37 20.18 9.46 5.50
CA PHE A 37 19.28 9.50 4.35
C PHE A 37 19.90 10.36 3.24
N ALA A 38 21.14 10.05 2.86
CA ALA A 38 21.82 10.72 1.77
C ALA A 38 20.94 10.79 0.51
N GLY A 39 20.82 12.00 -0.06
CA GLY A 39 19.99 12.28 -1.22
C GLY A 39 18.50 12.53 -0.93
N ILE A 40 18.08 12.57 0.34
CA ILE A 40 16.70 12.89 0.74
C ILE A 40 16.67 14.13 1.64
N THR A 41 15.77 15.05 1.33
CA THR A 41 15.42 16.21 2.16
C THR A 41 14.04 15.99 2.78
N PHE A 42 13.94 16.13 4.09
CA PHE A 42 12.67 16.11 4.81
C PHE A 42 12.17 17.52 5.07
N HIS A 43 10.99 17.87 4.58
CA HIS A 43 10.32 19.14 4.86
C HIS A 43 9.30 18.94 5.98
N GLU A 44 9.67 19.29 7.21
CA GLU A 44 8.79 19.17 8.37
C GLU A 44 7.74 20.28 8.33
N VAL A 45 6.46 19.91 8.34
CA VAL A 45 5.31 20.84 8.30
C VAL A 45 4.33 20.55 9.43
N THR A 46 3.64 21.59 9.88
CA THR A 46 2.44 21.47 10.71
C THR A 46 1.20 21.43 9.82
N ALA A 47 0.42 20.36 9.93
CA ALA A 47 -0.84 20.21 9.21
C ALA A 47 -2.00 20.81 10.00
N LYS A 48 -2.99 21.39 9.29
CA LYS A 48 -4.26 21.83 9.88
C LYS A 48 -5.31 20.70 9.92
N SER A 49 -5.17 19.72 9.04
CA SER A 49 -6.03 18.55 8.89
C SER A 49 -5.20 17.39 8.34
N VAL A 50 -5.53 16.17 8.73
CA VAL A 50 -4.87 14.95 8.23
C VAL A 50 -5.84 13.91 7.70
N LEU A 51 -7.12 13.96 8.08
CA LEU A 51 -8.19 13.19 7.43
C LEU A 51 -8.51 13.75 6.04
N ASN A 52 -8.36 12.92 5.02
CA ASN A 52 -8.67 13.28 3.64
C ASN A 52 -9.85 12.44 3.16
N ARG A 53 -10.93 13.10 2.74
CA ARG A 53 -12.09 12.42 2.16
C ARG A 53 -11.77 11.97 0.74
N VAL A 54 -12.06 10.71 0.44
CA VAL A 54 -11.99 10.18 -0.92
C VAL A 54 -13.08 10.87 -1.77
N PRO A 55 -12.78 11.31 -3.00
CA PRO A 55 -13.76 11.97 -3.86
C PRO A 55 -15.04 11.14 -4.05
N THR A 56 -16.20 11.80 -4.01
CA THR A 56 -17.49 11.18 -4.27
C THR A 56 -17.49 10.55 -5.67
N GLY A 57 -17.94 9.29 -5.77
CA GLY A 57 -17.93 8.52 -7.02
C GLY A 57 -16.64 7.72 -7.27
N SER A 58 -15.65 7.80 -6.38
CA SER A 58 -14.52 6.88 -6.35
C SER A 58 -14.97 5.44 -6.07
N LYS A 59 -14.29 4.47 -6.68
CA LYS A 59 -14.54 3.03 -6.45
C LYS A 59 -13.75 2.44 -5.28
N MET A 60 -13.06 3.28 -4.50
CA MET A 60 -12.30 2.79 -3.34
C MET A 60 -13.27 2.28 -2.27
N PRO A 61 -12.94 1.19 -1.55
CA PRO A 61 -13.83 0.59 -0.55
C PRO A 61 -13.85 1.35 0.79
N PHE A 62 -13.27 2.55 0.84
CA PHE A 62 -13.16 3.39 2.04
C PHE A 62 -13.38 4.85 1.70
N GLU A 63 -13.89 5.63 2.67
CA GLU A 63 -14.20 7.04 2.49
C GLU A 63 -13.11 7.99 2.97
N TRP A 64 -12.24 7.54 3.87
CA TRP A 64 -11.25 8.39 4.51
C TRP A 64 -9.85 7.81 4.43
N THR A 65 -8.87 8.72 4.33
CA THR A 65 -7.45 8.35 4.32
C THR A 65 -6.62 9.28 5.20
N VAL A 66 -5.51 8.76 5.70
CA VAL A 66 -4.46 9.55 6.36
C VAL A 66 -3.14 9.29 5.64
N ASN A 67 -2.51 10.37 5.19
CA ASN A 67 -1.17 10.35 4.61
C ASN A 67 -0.24 11.20 5.49
N PRO A 68 0.58 10.58 6.38
CA PRO A 68 1.50 11.30 7.25
C PRO A 68 2.65 11.95 6.49
N TYR A 69 2.97 11.39 5.33
CA TYR A 69 4.02 11.87 4.43
C TYR A 69 3.43 12.30 3.08
N ARG A 70 4.13 13.19 2.38
CA ARG A 70 3.95 13.43 0.95
C ARG A 70 5.30 13.24 0.27
N GLY A 71 5.32 12.49 -0.82
CA GLY A 71 6.56 11.96 -1.38
C GLY A 71 6.90 10.61 -0.76
N CYS A 72 7.67 9.80 -1.48
CA CYS A 72 7.95 8.44 -1.04
C CYS A 72 9.34 7.98 -1.47
N SER A 73 10.20 7.79 -0.47
CA SER A 73 11.57 7.27 -0.60
C SER A 73 11.66 5.82 -1.09
N HIS A 74 10.53 5.14 -1.30
CA HIS A 74 10.49 3.86 -2.02
C HIS A 74 10.88 3.97 -3.49
N ALA A 75 10.72 5.17 -4.07
CA ALA A 75 11.17 5.49 -5.42
C ALA A 75 10.65 4.54 -6.53
N CYS A 76 9.45 3.97 -6.36
CA CYS A 76 8.89 3.07 -7.35
C CYS A 76 8.72 3.80 -8.69
N VAL A 77 9.30 3.28 -9.76
CA VAL A 77 9.28 3.89 -11.09
C VAL A 77 7.84 4.04 -11.60
N TYR A 78 6.96 3.11 -11.23
CA TYR A 78 5.55 3.10 -11.64
C TYR A 78 4.59 3.84 -10.67
N CYS A 79 5.09 4.57 -9.68
CA CYS A 79 4.22 5.13 -8.64
C CYS A 79 3.22 6.16 -9.20
N PHE A 80 1.91 5.87 -9.10
CA PHE A 80 0.86 6.77 -9.60
C PHE A 80 0.75 8.07 -8.79
N ALA A 81 1.27 8.09 -7.55
CA ALA A 81 1.20 9.23 -6.65
C ALA A 81 2.18 10.35 -6.98
N ARG A 82 3.11 10.10 -7.92
CA ARG A 82 4.14 11.05 -8.39
C ARG A 82 3.56 12.42 -8.75
N LYS A 83 2.43 12.45 -9.46
CA LYS A 83 1.74 13.72 -9.83
C LYS A 83 1.30 14.54 -8.62
N SER A 84 1.10 13.92 -7.44
CA SER A 84 0.73 14.67 -6.24
C SER A 84 1.83 15.65 -5.80
N HIS A 85 3.10 15.48 -6.21
CA HIS A 85 4.17 16.41 -5.87
C HIS A 85 4.11 17.73 -6.65
N THR A 86 3.51 17.73 -7.84
CA THR A 86 3.48 18.93 -8.68
C THR A 86 2.60 20.05 -8.12
N TYR A 87 1.70 19.77 -7.17
CA TYR A 87 0.98 20.85 -6.46
C TYR A 87 1.83 21.54 -5.37
N LEU A 88 3.08 21.13 -5.20
CA LEU A 88 4.07 21.80 -4.34
C LEU A 88 5.20 22.44 -5.17
N ASP A 89 5.00 22.56 -6.48
CA ASP A 89 6.02 23.03 -7.44
C ASP A 89 7.28 22.17 -7.51
N PHE A 90 7.17 20.92 -7.05
CA PHE A 90 8.16 19.86 -7.25
C PHE A 90 7.91 19.07 -8.53
N ASP A 91 8.96 18.46 -9.08
CA ASP A 91 8.83 17.57 -10.23
C ASP A 91 8.20 16.20 -9.85
N ALA A 92 7.53 15.55 -10.81
CA ALA A 92 6.89 14.25 -10.58
C ALA A 92 7.87 13.06 -10.63
N GLY A 93 9.11 13.29 -11.04
CA GLY A 93 10.21 12.33 -11.07
C GLY A 93 11.03 12.38 -9.79
N MET A 94 12.21 13.00 -9.83
CA MET A 94 13.24 12.88 -8.78
C MET A 94 12.83 13.56 -7.48
N ASP A 95 12.14 14.70 -7.55
CA ASP A 95 11.68 15.39 -6.34
C ASP A 95 10.65 14.56 -5.54
N PHE A 96 9.80 13.76 -6.20
CA PHE A 96 8.88 12.87 -5.48
C PHE A 96 9.61 11.84 -4.61
N ASP A 97 10.79 11.41 -5.06
CA ASP A 97 11.59 10.37 -4.42
C ASP A 97 12.50 10.96 -3.31
N SER A 98 12.89 12.24 -3.44
CA SER A 98 13.91 12.89 -2.62
C SER A 98 13.41 14.05 -1.74
N GLN A 99 12.31 14.73 -2.08
CA GLN A 99 11.75 15.85 -1.32
C GLN A 99 10.52 15.38 -0.54
N VAL A 100 10.71 14.83 0.67
CA VAL A 100 9.62 14.23 1.45
C VAL A 100 9.06 15.24 2.46
N VAL A 101 7.79 15.60 2.31
CA VAL A 101 7.09 16.45 3.29
C VAL A 101 6.57 15.58 4.43
N VAL A 102 6.81 16.00 5.66
CA VAL A 102 6.51 15.25 6.89
C VAL A 102 5.55 16.06 7.76
N LYS A 103 4.34 15.54 8.00
CA LYS A 103 3.35 16.18 8.88
C LYS A 103 3.66 15.83 10.34
N VAL A 104 4.54 16.59 10.98
CA VAL A 104 5.09 16.22 12.31
C VAL A 104 4.04 16.20 13.43
N ASN A 105 2.94 16.94 13.28
CA ASN A 105 1.83 16.98 14.23
C ASN A 105 0.66 16.04 13.85
N ALA A 106 0.87 15.07 12.94
CA ALA A 106 -0.23 14.29 12.38
C ALA A 106 -1.09 13.57 13.42
N ALA A 107 -0.47 12.94 14.43
CA ALA A 107 -1.22 12.23 15.48
C ALA A 107 -2.07 13.18 16.34
N GLU A 108 -1.55 14.36 16.67
CA GLU A 108 -2.27 15.36 17.47
C GLU A 108 -3.50 15.89 16.72
N VAL A 109 -3.31 16.26 15.45
CA VAL A 109 -4.40 16.76 14.60
C VAL A 109 -5.44 15.66 14.39
N LEU A 110 -5.01 14.43 14.14
CA LEU A 110 -5.92 13.30 13.96
C LEU A 110 -6.80 13.08 15.20
N ARG A 111 -6.22 13.08 16.41
CA ARG A 111 -7.00 12.96 17.66
C ARG A 111 -8.07 14.04 17.78
N LYS A 112 -7.72 15.29 17.46
CA LYS A 112 -8.67 16.42 17.47
C LYS A 112 -9.79 16.24 16.44
N GLU A 113 -9.47 15.74 15.25
CA GLU A 113 -10.47 15.50 14.19
C GLU A 113 -11.42 14.35 14.54
N LEU A 114 -10.91 13.26 15.11
CA LEU A 114 -11.68 12.08 15.50
C LEU A 114 -12.55 12.31 16.74
N ALA A 115 -12.22 13.29 17.59
CA ALA A 115 -13.00 13.67 18.75
C ALA A 115 -14.24 14.53 18.42
N LYS A 116 -14.38 14.98 17.17
CA LYS A 116 -15.54 15.79 16.75
C LYS A 116 -16.83 14.96 16.85
N PRO A 117 -17.94 15.52 17.39
CA PRO A 117 -19.23 14.81 17.45
C PRO A 117 -19.77 14.35 16.08
N SER A 118 -19.33 15.00 15.00
CA SER A 118 -19.70 14.64 13.63
C SER A 118 -18.94 13.44 13.07
N TRP A 119 -17.92 12.93 13.77
CA TRP A 119 -17.15 11.79 13.30
C TRP A 119 -17.94 10.49 13.48
N THR A 120 -18.22 9.82 12.36
CA THR A 120 -19.06 8.62 12.31
C THR A 120 -18.26 7.32 12.37
N ARG A 121 -16.96 7.38 12.70
CA ARG A 121 -16.08 6.20 12.82
C ARG A 121 -16.01 5.36 11.55
N GLN A 122 -16.11 6.01 10.40
CA GLN A 122 -15.85 5.38 9.10
C GLN A 122 -14.40 4.92 9.02
N GLN A 123 -14.15 3.82 8.30
CA GLN A 123 -12.81 3.28 8.12
C GLN A 123 -11.84 4.33 7.56
N VAL A 124 -10.63 4.38 8.13
CA VAL A 124 -9.52 5.21 7.65
C VAL A 124 -8.43 4.32 7.03
N ALA A 125 -8.12 4.56 5.76
CA ALA A 125 -7.06 3.86 5.05
C ALA A 125 -5.74 4.63 5.01
N LEU A 126 -4.64 3.91 5.27
CA LEU A 126 -3.26 4.38 5.17
C LEU A 126 -2.55 3.60 4.06
N GLY A 127 -1.53 4.20 3.43
CA GLY A 127 -0.85 3.57 2.29
C GLY A 127 -1.50 3.81 0.94
N THR A 128 -2.28 4.88 0.81
CA THR A 128 -3.07 5.15 -0.40
C THR A 128 -2.33 6.04 -1.40
N ASN A 129 -1.66 7.10 -0.95
CA ASN A 129 -0.87 7.97 -1.81
C ASN A 129 0.63 7.91 -1.50
N THR A 130 0.99 7.71 -0.23
CA THR A 130 2.37 7.51 0.21
C THR A 130 2.44 6.31 1.15
N ASP A 131 3.62 5.72 1.24
CA ASP A 131 3.81 4.59 2.14
C ASP A 131 4.02 5.06 3.59
N PRO A 132 3.20 4.61 4.55
CA PRO A 132 3.30 4.99 5.96
C PRO A 132 4.55 4.43 6.64
N TYR A 133 5.14 3.36 6.11
CA TYR A 133 6.31 2.67 6.64
C TYR A 133 7.54 2.75 5.73
N GLN A 134 7.60 3.79 4.89
CA GLN A 134 8.83 4.15 4.19
C GLN A 134 9.96 4.50 5.17
N ARG A 135 11.20 4.60 4.70
CA ARG A 135 12.39 4.81 5.55
C ARG A 135 12.24 5.99 6.52
N ALA A 136 11.56 7.07 6.12
CA ALA A 136 11.28 8.24 6.96
C ALA A 136 10.63 7.88 8.32
N GLU A 137 9.75 6.87 8.33
CA GLU A 137 9.06 6.41 9.54
C GLU A 137 10.00 5.80 10.59
N GLY A 138 11.22 5.38 10.20
CA GLY A 138 12.25 4.94 11.14
C GLY A 138 12.73 6.07 12.06
N ARG A 139 12.75 7.30 11.52
CA ARG A 139 13.15 8.52 12.22
C ARG A 139 11.96 9.17 12.92
N TYR A 140 10.88 9.44 12.18
CA TYR A 140 9.78 10.28 12.67
C TYR A 140 8.80 9.55 13.58
N ARG A 141 8.66 8.22 13.43
CA ARG A 141 7.80 7.38 14.27
C ARG A 141 6.38 7.92 14.43
N LEU A 142 5.75 8.37 13.34
CA LEU A 142 4.41 8.95 13.37
C LEU A 142 3.33 7.88 13.49
N MET A 143 3.58 6.68 12.98
CA MET A 143 2.58 5.62 12.90
C MET A 143 2.07 5.12 14.26
N PRO A 144 2.88 4.93 15.30
CA PRO A 144 2.37 4.55 16.62
C PRO A 144 1.30 5.50 17.15
N GLY A 145 1.52 6.82 17.04
CA GLY A 145 0.56 7.83 17.47
C GLY A 145 -0.71 7.84 16.63
N ILE A 146 -0.60 7.60 15.32
CA ILE A 146 -1.73 7.52 14.40
C ILE A 146 -2.58 6.27 14.65
N ILE A 147 -1.95 5.10 14.81
CA ILE A 147 -2.64 3.84 15.12
C ILE A 147 -3.40 3.97 16.44
N ALA A 148 -2.74 4.50 17.46
CA ALA A 148 -3.35 4.73 18.78
C ALA A 148 -4.56 5.68 18.69
N ALA A 149 -4.44 6.80 17.98
CA ALA A 149 -5.54 7.74 17.77
C ALA A 149 -6.77 7.10 17.10
N LEU A 150 -6.56 6.27 16.08
CA LEU A 150 -7.64 5.57 15.38
C LEU A 150 -8.29 4.54 16.29
N ALA A 151 -7.51 3.67 16.93
CA ALA A 151 -8.02 2.62 17.81
C ALA A 151 -8.79 3.19 19.00
N GLU A 152 -8.21 4.15 19.73
CA GLU A 152 -8.82 4.75 20.92
C GLU A 152 -10.12 5.51 20.62
N SER A 153 -10.28 6.03 19.39
CA SER A 153 -11.53 6.69 18.96
C SER A 153 -12.62 5.71 18.51
N GLY A 154 -12.33 4.41 18.46
CA GLY A 154 -13.22 3.39 17.91
C GLY A 154 -13.28 3.39 16.38
N THR A 155 -12.29 3.97 15.70
CA THR A 155 -12.24 4.09 14.24
C THR A 155 -11.53 2.89 13.60
N PRO A 156 -12.18 2.10 12.73
CA PRO A 156 -11.52 1.04 11.97
C PRO A 156 -10.40 1.57 11.09
N LEU A 157 -9.34 0.79 10.92
CA LEU A 157 -8.20 1.20 10.09
C LEU A 157 -7.70 0.09 9.17
N SER A 158 -7.18 0.51 8.01
CA SER A 158 -6.42 -0.37 7.11
C SER A 158 -5.06 0.21 6.77
N ILE A 159 -4.03 -0.62 6.73
CA ILE A 159 -2.67 -0.21 6.33
C ILE A 159 -2.24 -1.03 5.12
N LEU A 160 -1.90 -0.36 4.03
CA LEU A 160 -1.19 -0.95 2.88
C LEU A 160 0.26 -0.46 2.87
N THR A 161 1.24 -1.35 2.71
CA THR A 161 2.65 -0.95 2.69
C THR A 161 3.55 -1.89 1.88
N LYS A 162 4.68 -1.37 1.41
CA LYS A 162 5.86 -2.12 0.94
C LYS A 162 6.97 -2.18 2.00
N GLY A 163 6.88 -1.36 3.04
CA GLY A 163 7.91 -1.18 4.07
C GLY A 163 7.86 -2.25 5.15
N THR A 164 9.01 -2.87 5.43
CA THR A 164 9.16 -3.90 6.48
C THR A 164 9.22 -3.33 7.89
N LEU A 165 9.29 -2.00 8.03
CA LEU A 165 9.27 -1.32 9.31
C LEU A 165 7.94 -1.50 10.06
N LEU A 166 6.84 -1.84 9.37
CA LEU A 166 5.57 -2.27 9.97
C LEU A 166 5.78 -3.32 11.06
N ALA A 167 6.79 -4.20 10.89
CA ALA A 167 7.07 -5.27 11.84
C ALA A 167 7.36 -4.79 13.27
N ARG A 168 7.84 -3.54 13.42
CA ARG A 168 8.05 -2.87 14.72
C ARG A 168 6.75 -2.70 15.49
N ASP A 169 5.67 -2.40 14.77
CA ASP A 169 4.39 -1.98 15.34
C ASP A 169 3.38 -3.14 15.43
N ILE A 170 3.79 -4.38 15.12
CA ILE A 170 2.93 -5.58 15.24
C ILE A 170 2.29 -5.70 16.64
N PRO A 171 3.01 -5.54 17.77
CA PRO A 171 2.38 -5.59 19.09
C PRO A 171 1.27 -4.53 19.27
N LEU A 172 1.49 -3.32 18.75
CA LEU A 172 0.50 -2.24 18.77
C LEU A 172 -0.71 -2.56 17.89
N LEU A 173 -0.49 -3.09 16.69
CA LEU A 173 -1.56 -3.50 15.77
C LEU A 173 -2.40 -4.63 16.36
N LYS A 174 -1.79 -5.59 17.06
CA LYS A 174 -2.53 -6.61 17.83
C LYS A 174 -3.43 -5.97 18.90
N SER A 175 -2.90 -5.02 19.65
CA SER A 175 -3.68 -4.30 20.68
C SER A 175 -4.77 -3.41 20.07
N ALA A 176 -4.56 -2.85 18.89
CA ALA A 176 -5.58 -2.08 18.18
C ALA A 176 -6.70 -2.99 17.68
N ALA A 177 -6.35 -4.19 17.19
CA ALA A 177 -7.30 -5.18 16.69
C ALA A 177 -8.27 -5.72 17.76
N THR A 178 -7.97 -5.54 19.05
CA THR A 178 -8.92 -5.87 20.14
C THR A 178 -9.96 -4.77 20.38
N GLN A 179 -9.78 -3.58 19.80
CA GLN A 179 -10.65 -2.41 19.99
C GLN A 179 -11.45 -2.08 18.75
N VAL A 180 -10.80 -2.17 17.58
CA VAL A 180 -11.38 -1.82 16.29
C VAL A 180 -11.00 -2.86 15.23
N PRO A 181 -11.82 -3.03 14.18
CA PRO A 181 -11.39 -3.80 13.01
C PRO A 181 -10.11 -3.22 12.40
N VAL A 182 -9.11 -4.08 12.20
CA VAL A 182 -7.81 -3.75 11.59
C VAL A 182 -7.59 -4.61 10.35
N GLY A 183 -7.29 -3.96 9.23
CA GLY A 183 -6.93 -4.60 7.98
C GLY A 183 -5.48 -4.31 7.60
N LEU A 184 -4.76 -5.31 7.12
CA LEU A 184 -3.34 -5.19 6.76
C LEU A 184 -3.08 -5.75 5.37
N GLY A 185 -2.37 -4.95 4.59
CA GLY A 185 -2.02 -5.22 3.21
C GLY A 185 -0.53 -5.05 2.95
N ILE A 186 0.06 -6.02 2.29
CA ILE A 186 1.43 -5.91 1.78
C ILE A 186 1.39 -5.81 0.26
N SER A 187 2.07 -4.80 -0.31
CA SER A 187 2.29 -4.72 -1.74
C SER A 187 3.52 -5.54 -2.13
N LEU A 188 3.32 -6.62 -2.87
CA LEU A 188 4.39 -7.49 -3.38
C LEU A 188 3.94 -8.12 -4.70
N ALA A 189 4.50 -7.67 -5.81
CA ALA A 189 4.06 -8.04 -7.15
C ALA A 189 5.04 -8.95 -7.91
N MET A 190 6.20 -9.28 -7.33
CA MET A 190 7.23 -10.10 -7.96
C MET A 190 8.14 -10.74 -6.92
N THR A 191 8.76 -11.87 -7.29
CA THR A 191 9.77 -12.57 -6.48
C THR A 191 11.19 -12.39 -7.02
N ASN A 192 11.33 -11.85 -8.24
CA ASN A 192 12.62 -11.52 -8.84
C ASN A 192 13.24 -10.32 -8.13
N GLU A 193 14.30 -10.57 -7.35
CA GLU A 193 15.01 -9.55 -6.56
C GLU A 193 15.65 -8.47 -7.46
N ALA A 194 16.27 -8.87 -8.58
CA ALA A 194 16.91 -7.92 -9.50
C ALA A 194 15.90 -6.99 -10.18
N LEU A 195 14.76 -7.52 -10.62
CA LEU A 195 13.68 -6.70 -11.16
C LEU A 195 13.10 -5.76 -10.08
N SER A 196 12.90 -6.27 -8.86
CA SER A 196 12.42 -5.46 -7.74
C SER A 196 13.38 -4.31 -7.41
N GLU A 197 14.68 -4.55 -7.38
CA GLU A 197 15.70 -3.52 -7.14
C GLU A 197 15.69 -2.47 -8.27
N ALA A 198 15.53 -2.90 -9.52
CA ALA A 198 15.51 -1.99 -10.65
C ALA A 198 14.25 -1.10 -10.72
N ILE A 199 13.09 -1.60 -10.29
CA ILE A 199 11.79 -0.92 -10.42
C ILE A 199 11.27 -0.29 -9.13
N GLU A 200 11.69 -0.79 -7.97
CA GLU A 200 11.33 -0.34 -6.61
C GLU A 200 12.58 -0.19 -5.72
N PRO A 201 13.61 0.59 -6.12
CA PRO A 201 14.95 0.58 -5.51
C PRO A 201 14.97 0.98 -4.03
N GLY A 202 14.00 1.78 -3.57
CA GLY A 202 13.91 2.20 -2.18
C GLY A 202 13.11 1.25 -1.29
N THR A 203 12.58 0.15 -1.82
CA THR A 203 11.75 -0.81 -1.09
C THR A 203 12.57 -1.99 -0.58
N PRO A 204 12.17 -2.63 0.55
CA PRO A 204 12.69 -3.93 0.91
C PRO A 204 12.40 -4.99 -0.18
N GLY A 205 13.40 -5.83 -0.46
CA GLY A 205 13.29 -6.89 -1.47
C GLY A 205 12.16 -7.90 -1.20
N PRO A 206 11.69 -8.64 -2.23
CA PRO A 206 10.63 -9.64 -2.13
C PRO A 206 10.74 -10.59 -0.93
N ARG A 207 11.91 -11.18 -0.66
CA ARG A 207 12.09 -12.08 0.48
C ARG A 207 11.78 -11.42 1.83
N ALA A 208 12.18 -10.16 2.01
CA ALA A 208 11.93 -9.43 3.24
C ALA A 208 10.43 -9.12 3.42
N ARG A 209 9.73 -8.80 2.31
CA ARG A 209 8.27 -8.59 2.30
C ARG A 209 7.51 -9.88 2.57
N LEU A 210 7.94 -11.03 2.01
CA LEU A 210 7.36 -12.35 2.34
C LEU A 210 7.52 -12.67 3.82
N LYS A 211 8.70 -12.43 4.40
CA LYS A 211 8.92 -12.62 5.85
C LYS A 211 8.01 -11.74 6.69
N LEU A 212 7.70 -10.52 6.25
CA LEU A 212 6.73 -9.66 6.93
C LEU A 212 5.34 -10.28 6.91
N VAL A 213 4.89 -10.82 5.76
CA VAL A 213 3.61 -11.54 5.66
C VAL A 213 3.56 -12.66 6.70
N SER A 214 4.58 -13.53 6.76
CA SER A 214 4.64 -14.62 7.74
C SER A 214 4.56 -14.11 9.18
N ARG A 215 5.32 -13.07 9.53
CA ARG A 215 5.30 -12.47 10.88
C ARG A 215 3.94 -11.91 11.27
N LEU A 216 3.20 -11.31 10.32
CA LEU A 216 1.84 -10.82 10.58
C LEU A 216 0.89 -11.99 10.85
N ARG A 217 1.03 -13.09 10.11
CA ARG A 217 0.20 -14.29 10.27
C ARG A 217 0.51 -15.02 11.58
N GLU A 218 1.78 -15.19 11.93
CA GLU A 218 2.25 -15.71 13.22
C GLU A 218 1.72 -14.88 14.39
N ALA A 219 1.58 -13.56 14.20
CA ALA A 219 1.00 -12.66 15.19
C ALA A 219 -0.52 -12.79 15.35
N GLY A 220 -1.19 -13.57 14.50
CA GLY A 220 -2.64 -13.75 14.46
C GLY A 220 -3.40 -12.66 13.68
N LEU A 221 -2.69 -11.80 12.94
CA LEU A 221 -3.29 -10.71 12.18
C LEU A 221 -3.58 -11.15 10.73
N PRO A 222 -4.69 -10.69 10.12
CA PRO A 222 -4.91 -10.92 8.69
C PRO A 222 -3.82 -10.20 7.87
N CYS A 223 -3.51 -10.71 6.68
CA CYS A 223 -2.52 -10.09 5.81
C CYS A 223 -2.85 -10.41 4.35
N GLY A 224 -3.62 -9.54 3.71
CA GLY A 224 -3.84 -9.64 2.27
C GLY A 224 -2.64 -9.09 1.50
N VAL A 225 -2.47 -9.54 0.26
CA VAL A 225 -1.38 -9.08 -0.61
C VAL A 225 -1.94 -8.45 -1.87
N MET A 226 -1.49 -7.23 -2.16
CA MET A 226 -1.72 -6.58 -3.45
C MET A 226 -0.50 -6.82 -4.34
N ALA A 227 -0.63 -7.80 -5.23
CA ALA A 227 0.34 -8.11 -6.28
C ALA A 227 0.16 -7.17 -7.48
N MET A 228 0.37 -5.88 -7.22
CA MET A 228 0.21 -4.83 -8.21
C MET A 228 1.38 -3.84 -8.15
N PRO A 229 2.01 -3.52 -9.29
CA PRO A 229 1.63 -3.93 -10.65
C PRO A 229 2.29 -5.23 -11.10
N ILE A 230 1.53 -6.06 -11.83
CA ILE A 230 2.12 -7.04 -12.76
C ILE A 230 2.60 -6.29 -14.01
N LEU A 231 3.91 -6.38 -14.29
CA LEU A 231 4.61 -5.70 -15.38
C LEU A 231 4.60 -6.57 -16.65
N PRO A 232 4.02 -6.08 -17.77
CA PRO A 232 3.99 -6.80 -19.04
C PRO A 232 5.37 -7.23 -19.54
N TRP A 233 5.53 -8.48 -19.94
CA TRP A 233 6.78 -9.14 -20.38
C TRP A 233 7.94 -9.17 -19.35
N LEU A 234 7.76 -8.62 -18.16
CA LEU A 234 8.80 -8.58 -17.12
C LEU A 234 8.44 -9.45 -15.90
N SER A 235 7.15 -9.62 -15.61
CA SER A 235 6.67 -10.37 -14.43
C SER A 235 5.34 -11.09 -14.65
N ASP A 236 4.91 -11.25 -15.91
CA ASP A 236 3.62 -11.84 -16.32
C ASP A 236 3.74 -13.23 -16.97
N SER A 237 4.95 -13.83 -16.96
CA SER A 237 5.16 -15.21 -17.41
C SER A 237 4.48 -16.22 -16.46
N ASP A 238 4.24 -17.45 -16.92
CA ASP A 238 3.57 -18.46 -16.10
C ASP A 238 4.46 -18.82 -14.91
N GLU A 239 5.76 -18.91 -15.12
CA GLU A 239 6.75 -19.19 -14.10
C GLU A 239 6.81 -18.07 -13.07
N ALA A 240 6.78 -16.81 -13.50
CA ALA A 240 6.79 -15.65 -12.61
C ALA A 240 5.53 -15.59 -11.74
N LEU A 241 4.35 -15.83 -12.34
CA LEU A 241 3.09 -15.86 -11.62
C LEU A 241 3.01 -17.06 -10.68
N ASP A 242 3.35 -18.28 -11.13
CA ASP A 242 3.35 -19.48 -10.28
C ASP A 242 4.27 -19.29 -9.06
N ALA A 243 5.48 -18.78 -9.28
CA ALA A 243 6.44 -18.50 -8.21
C ALA A 243 5.92 -17.44 -7.24
N LEU A 244 5.30 -16.36 -7.75
CA LEU A 244 4.71 -15.32 -6.91
C LEU A 244 3.59 -15.90 -6.03
N PHE A 245 2.55 -16.47 -6.64
CA PHE A 245 1.39 -16.98 -5.90
C PHE A 245 1.77 -18.12 -4.94
N GLY A 246 2.66 -19.03 -5.35
CA GLY A 246 3.18 -20.07 -4.47
C GLY A 246 3.95 -19.52 -3.26
N SER A 247 4.78 -18.49 -3.47
CA SER A 247 5.50 -17.82 -2.38
C SER A 247 4.56 -17.10 -1.42
N LEU A 248 3.52 -16.44 -1.94
CA LEU A 248 2.51 -15.75 -1.12
C LEU A 248 1.69 -16.75 -0.27
N ALA A 249 1.32 -17.90 -0.86
CA ALA A 249 0.62 -18.96 -0.16
C ALA A 249 1.50 -19.56 0.95
N ALA A 250 2.77 -19.87 0.65
CA ALA A 250 3.74 -20.36 1.61
C ALA A 250 3.99 -19.37 2.76
N ALA A 251 3.95 -18.06 2.50
CA ALA A 251 4.07 -17.03 3.52
C ALA A 251 2.81 -16.87 4.40
N GLY A 252 1.68 -17.48 4.01
CA GLY A 252 0.42 -17.47 4.75
C GLY A 252 -0.52 -16.30 4.43
N ALA A 253 -0.35 -15.64 3.28
CA ALA A 253 -1.23 -14.54 2.87
C ALA A 253 -2.71 -14.94 2.96
N THR A 254 -3.57 -14.05 3.46
CA THR A 254 -5.01 -14.35 3.64
C THR A 254 -5.82 -14.17 2.36
N GLY A 255 -5.28 -13.47 1.38
CA GLY A 255 -5.87 -13.27 0.07
C GLY A 255 -4.90 -12.54 -0.84
N VAL A 256 -5.12 -12.65 -2.15
CA VAL A 256 -4.29 -11.97 -3.16
C VAL A 256 -5.17 -11.33 -4.23
N SER A 257 -4.90 -10.05 -4.49
CA SER A 257 -5.37 -9.34 -5.67
C SER A 257 -4.19 -8.96 -6.53
N ALA A 258 -4.29 -9.19 -7.83
CA ALA A 258 -3.24 -8.89 -8.79
C ALA A 258 -3.83 -8.16 -9.99
N GLY A 259 -3.02 -7.35 -10.65
CA GLY A 259 -3.51 -6.51 -11.72
C GLY A 259 -2.40 -5.84 -12.50
N ALA A 260 -2.74 -5.41 -13.72
CA ALA A 260 -1.78 -4.82 -14.63
C ALA A 260 -1.24 -3.49 -14.12
N LEU A 261 -0.03 -3.16 -14.57
CA LEU A 261 0.55 -1.83 -14.43
C LEU A 261 -0.42 -0.74 -14.91
N TYR A 262 -0.54 0.30 -14.08
CA TYR A 262 -1.39 1.46 -14.30
C TYR A 262 -0.54 2.74 -14.42
N LEU A 263 -0.64 3.43 -15.56
CA LEU A 263 0.22 4.55 -15.95
C LEU A 263 -0.56 5.84 -16.12
N LYS A 264 -0.85 6.53 -15.01
CA LYS A 264 -1.41 7.89 -15.02
C LYS A 264 -0.46 8.89 -15.68
N PRO A 265 -0.98 10.01 -16.23
CA PRO A 265 -0.16 11.15 -16.61
C PRO A 265 0.75 11.60 -15.46
N GLY A 266 2.01 11.91 -15.76
CA GLY A 266 3.09 12.16 -14.81
C GLY A 266 3.95 10.92 -14.58
N THR A 267 3.31 9.80 -14.21
CA THR A 267 4.00 8.52 -14.00
C THR A 267 4.34 7.83 -15.32
N ARG A 268 3.48 7.96 -16.34
CA ARG A 268 3.68 7.31 -17.64
C ARG A 268 4.96 7.76 -18.30
N GLU A 269 5.21 9.06 -18.35
CA GLU A 269 6.37 9.66 -18.98
C GLU A 269 7.65 9.19 -18.28
N TRP A 270 7.62 9.12 -16.95
CA TRP A 270 8.71 8.60 -16.14
C TRP A 270 8.96 7.12 -16.40
N PHE A 271 7.92 6.29 -16.35
CA PHE A 271 8.02 4.85 -16.58
C PHE A 271 8.46 4.51 -18.02
N MET A 272 7.97 5.23 -19.03
CA MET A 272 8.35 5.00 -20.43
C MET A 272 9.82 5.37 -20.69
N LYS A 273 10.35 6.40 -20.02
CA LYS A 273 11.79 6.71 -20.05
C LYS A 273 12.60 5.57 -19.44
N TRP A 274 12.16 5.05 -18.30
CA TRP A 274 12.83 3.92 -17.64
C TRP A 274 12.82 2.67 -18.54
N ILE A 275 11.68 2.32 -19.13
CA ILE A 275 11.58 1.20 -20.08
C ILE A 275 12.50 1.42 -21.29
N ALA A 276 12.52 2.62 -21.88
CA ALA A 276 13.39 2.87 -23.03
C ALA A 276 14.88 2.74 -22.71
N ALA A 277 15.28 3.07 -21.47
CA ALA A 277 16.66 2.97 -21.02
C ALA A 277 17.08 1.55 -20.62
N HIS A 278 16.21 0.79 -19.93
CA HIS A 278 16.57 -0.51 -19.34
C HIS A 278 16.09 -1.71 -20.17
N HIS A 279 15.03 -1.52 -20.96
CA HIS A 279 14.40 -2.55 -21.80
C HIS A 279 14.01 -1.96 -23.18
N PRO A 280 14.99 -1.47 -23.97
CA PRO A 280 14.73 -0.80 -25.24
C PRO A 280 13.92 -1.65 -26.22
N GLU A 281 14.06 -2.98 -26.17
CA GLU A 281 13.31 -3.97 -26.96
C GLU A 281 11.82 -3.99 -26.62
N LEU A 282 11.43 -3.59 -25.41
CA LEU A 282 10.04 -3.54 -24.96
C LEU A 282 9.39 -2.18 -25.16
N ALA A 283 10.17 -1.10 -25.35
CA ALA A 283 9.65 0.27 -25.44
C ALA A 283 8.56 0.45 -26.52
N GLY A 284 8.73 -0.19 -27.69
CA GLY A 284 7.71 -0.19 -28.74
C GLY A 284 6.43 -0.93 -28.35
N LYS A 285 6.56 -2.04 -27.63
CA LYS A 285 5.43 -2.86 -27.17
C LYS A 285 4.63 -2.13 -26.08
N TYR A 286 5.30 -1.53 -25.10
CA TYR A 286 4.66 -0.72 -24.06
C TYR A 286 3.90 0.48 -24.64
N ARG A 287 4.49 1.19 -25.61
CA ARG A 287 3.79 2.30 -26.29
C ARG A 287 2.49 1.85 -26.96
N ARG A 288 2.49 0.70 -27.64
CA ARG A 288 1.27 0.15 -28.25
C ARG A 288 0.26 -0.34 -27.19
N LEU A 289 0.73 -0.99 -26.14
CA LEU A 289 -0.11 -1.58 -25.10
C LEU A 289 -0.91 -0.53 -24.32
N TYR A 290 -0.31 0.63 -24.05
CA TYR A 290 -0.94 1.71 -23.29
C TYR A 290 -1.51 2.82 -24.19
N GLY A 291 -0.94 3.04 -25.37
CA GLY A 291 -1.28 4.19 -26.21
C GLY A 291 -1.17 5.50 -25.42
N THR A 292 -2.26 6.25 -25.39
CA THR A 292 -2.43 7.47 -24.57
C THR A 292 -3.22 7.22 -23.27
N GLY A 293 -3.67 5.98 -23.04
CA GLY A 293 -4.48 5.57 -21.90
C GLY A 293 -3.66 5.23 -20.66
N SER A 294 -4.33 5.27 -19.49
CA SER A 294 -3.69 4.91 -18.22
C SER A 294 -3.72 3.41 -17.92
N TYR A 295 -4.62 2.68 -18.58
CA TYR A 295 -4.73 1.23 -18.47
C TYR A 295 -4.09 0.59 -19.69
N ALA A 296 -3.54 -0.62 -19.50
CA ALA A 296 -3.20 -1.49 -20.61
C ALA A 296 -4.45 -1.84 -21.45
N SER A 297 -4.24 -2.33 -22.68
CA SER A 297 -5.32 -2.72 -23.57
C SER A 297 -6.29 -3.71 -22.91
N LYS A 298 -7.55 -3.70 -23.36
CA LYS A 298 -8.59 -4.59 -22.81
C LYS A 298 -8.18 -6.05 -22.96
N GLU A 299 -7.62 -6.40 -24.12
CA GLU A 299 -7.18 -7.74 -24.49
C GLU A 299 -6.12 -8.26 -23.51
N TYR A 300 -5.09 -7.45 -23.24
CA TYR A 300 -4.04 -7.82 -22.28
C TYR A 300 -4.61 -8.00 -20.87
N ARG A 301 -5.51 -7.11 -20.44
CA ARG A 301 -6.09 -7.19 -19.08
C ARG A 301 -7.00 -8.39 -18.93
N THR A 302 -7.79 -8.74 -19.95
CA THR A 302 -8.59 -9.98 -19.96
C THR A 302 -7.70 -11.22 -19.93
N TRP A 303 -6.62 -11.24 -20.71
CA TRP A 303 -5.63 -12.32 -20.70
C TRP A 303 -4.97 -12.48 -19.32
N LEU A 304 -4.49 -11.38 -18.73
CA LEU A 304 -3.84 -11.39 -17.43
C LEU A 304 -4.81 -11.84 -16.33
N ALA A 305 -6.04 -11.34 -16.35
CA ALA A 305 -7.08 -11.74 -15.41
C ALA A 305 -7.32 -13.27 -15.45
N GLY A 306 -7.37 -13.87 -16.65
CA GLY A 306 -7.46 -15.34 -16.78
C GLY A 306 -6.31 -16.09 -16.10
N ARG A 307 -5.07 -15.62 -16.26
CA ARG A 307 -3.88 -16.21 -15.63
C ARG A 307 -3.88 -16.02 -14.12
N VAL A 308 -4.23 -14.82 -13.66
CA VAL A 308 -4.37 -14.51 -12.23
C VAL A 308 -5.40 -15.44 -11.59
N ARG A 309 -6.58 -15.65 -12.19
CA ARG A 309 -7.58 -16.59 -11.69
C ARG A 309 -7.04 -18.02 -11.62
N TYR A 310 -6.33 -18.47 -12.65
CA TYR A 310 -5.70 -19.79 -12.67
C TYR A 310 -4.71 -19.97 -11.51
N PHE A 311 -3.76 -19.05 -11.33
CA PHE A 311 -2.76 -19.17 -10.26
C PHE A 311 -3.34 -18.94 -8.86
N LYS A 312 -4.35 -18.07 -8.71
CA LYS A 312 -5.13 -17.96 -7.47
C LYS A 312 -5.76 -19.30 -7.10
N ALA A 313 -6.42 -19.97 -8.04
CA ALA A 313 -7.04 -21.27 -7.79
C ALA A 313 -6.00 -22.34 -7.46
N ARG A 314 -4.91 -22.41 -8.23
CA ARG A 314 -3.81 -23.36 -8.05
C ARG A 314 -3.17 -23.28 -6.67
N HIS A 315 -3.02 -22.07 -6.11
CA HIS A 315 -2.35 -21.84 -4.83
C HIS A 315 -3.33 -21.57 -3.67
N GLY A 316 -4.62 -21.90 -3.82
CA GLY A 316 -5.59 -21.89 -2.72
C GLY A 316 -6.20 -20.53 -2.38
N PHE A 317 -6.04 -19.51 -3.22
CA PHE A 317 -6.65 -18.19 -3.04
C PHE A 317 -8.07 -18.05 -3.61
N SER A 318 -8.64 -19.12 -4.16
CA SER A 318 -10.00 -19.14 -4.72
C SER A 318 -11.11 -18.90 -3.69
N HIS A 319 -10.82 -19.06 -2.38
CA HIS A 319 -11.78 -18.88 -1.30
C HIS A 319 -11.70 -17.48 -0.65
N SER A 320 -10.79 -16.62 -1.13
CA SER A 320 -10.48 -15.32 -0.51
C SER A 320 -11.34 -14.14 -1.01
N SER A 321 -12.36 -14.40 -1.82
CA SER A 321 -13.44 -13.45 -2.10
C SER A 321 -14.74 -13.97 -1.49
N GLY A 322 -15.39 -13.13 -0.68
CA GLY A 322 -16.79 -13.33 -0.37
C GLY A 322 -17.56 -13.53 -1.68
N PHE A 323 -18.42 -14.55 -1.69
CA PHE A 323 -19.34 -14.90 -2.76
C PHE A 323 -19.63 -13.77 -3.76
N SER A 324 -19.08 -13.89 -4.97
CA SER A 324 -19.69 -13.32 -6.16
C SER A 324 -19.25 -14.11 -7.39
N HIS A 325 -19.94 -15.22 -7.64
CA HIS A 325 -20.17 -15.71 -9.01
C HIS A 325 -21.01 -14.69 -9.77
N ARG A 326 -20.49 -13.48 -9.99
CA ARG A 326 -20.97 -12.59 -11.03
C ARG A 326 -19.98 -12.72 -12.16
N ASP A 327 -20.47 -13.01 -13.36
CA ASP A 327 -19.71 -13.00 -14.59
C ASP A 327 -18.73 -11.82 -14.61
N LEU A 328 -17.45 -12.09 -14.35
CA LEU A 328 -16.38 -11.09 -14.41
C LEU A 328 -15.97 -10.95 -15.89
N ASP A 329 -16.91 -10.48 -16.72
CA ASP A 329 -16.62 -10.05 -18.09
C ASP A 329 -15.82 -8.73 -18.13
N ASP A 330 -15.73 -8.01 -17.00
CA ASP A 330 -14.91 -6.80 -16.85
C ASP A 330 -13.65 -7.03 -16.00
N PRO A 331 -12.44 -7.07 -16.60
CA PRO A 331 -11.18 -7.18 -15.86
C PRO A 331 -10.93 -6.00 -14.90
N ARG A 332 -11.67 -4.88 -15.00
CA ARG A 332 -11.61 -3.78 -14.01
C ARG A 332 -12.26 -4.14 -12.69
N ALA A 333 -13.26 -5.02 -12.68
CA ALA A 333 -13.90 -5.43 -11.44
C ALA A 333 -12.96 -6.31 -10.62
N GLU A 334 -12.28 -7.26 -11.26
CA GLU A 334 -11.31 -8.14 -10.62
C GLU A 334 -10.08 -7.39 -10.07
N GLU A 335 -9.52 -6.45 -10.83
CA GLU A 335 -8.41 -5.59 -10.36
C GLU A 335 -8.80 -4.67 -9.19
N ALA A 336 -10.10 -4.40 -9.02
CA ALA A 336 -10.63 -3.54 -7.96
C ALA A 336 -11.01 -4.32 -6.69
N GLU A 337 -10.96 -5.66 -6.72
CA GLU A 337 -11.20 -6.46 -5.53
C GLU A 337 -10.04 -6.30 -4.54
N TYR A 338 -10.38 -5.98 -3.29
CA TYR A 338 -9.40 -5.99 -2.21
C TYR A 338 -9.28 -7.40 -1.66
N PRO A 339 -8.06 -7.90 -1.43
CA PRO A 339 -7.88 -9.24 -0.92
C PRO A 339 -8.34 -9.32 0.53
N ALA A 340 -8.88 -10.49 0.91
CA ALA A 340 -9.30 -10.76 2.27
C ALA A 340 -8.21 -10.35 3.28
N GLY A 341 -8.60 -9.54 4.26
CA GLY A 341 -7.73 -9.06 5.31
C GLY A 341 -7.19 -7.64 5.14
N ILE A 342 -7.28 -7.01 3.96
CA ILE A 342 -6.85 -5.59 3.80
C ILE A 342 -7.95 -4.63 4.23
N ILE A 343 -9.19 -4.91 3.85
CA ILE A 343 -10.34 -4.11 4.29
C ILE A 343 -10.89 -4.78 5.55
N PRO A 344 -10.94 -4.07 6.68
CA PRO A 344 -11.57 -4.59 7.89
C PRO A 344 -13.03 -4.90 7.58
N ALA A 345 -13.51 -6.06 8.02
CA ALA A 345 -14.93 -6.36 7.92
C ALA A 345 -15.73 -5.29 8.67
N ALA A 346 -16.77 -4.73 8.03
CA ALA A 346 -17.75 -3.91 8.74
C ALA A 346 -18.38 -4.78 9.83
N GLY A 347 -18.23 -4.40 11.09
CA GLY A 347 -18.48 -5.27 12.23
C GLY A 347 -19.88 -5.90 12.21
N GLY A 348 -19.91 -7.24 12.14
CA GLY A 348 -20.90 -7.98 12.92
C GLY A 348 -20.47 -7.88 14.38
N GLY A 349 -21.41 -7.49 15.26
CA GLY A 349 -21.18 -7.49 16.70
C GLY A 349 -20.61 -8.83 17.16
N ALA A 350 -19.83 -8.80 18.24
CA ALA A 350 -19.30 -9.99 18.90
C ALA A 350 -20.39 -11.07 18.98
N ALA A 351 -20.16 -12.21 18.31
CA ALA A 351 -20.99 -13.38 18.53
C ALA A 351 -20.84 -13.77 20.01
N PRO A 352 -21.94 -13.97 20.76
CA PRO A 352 -21.84 -14.35 22.15
C PRO A 352 -21.13 -15.70 22.24
N ALA A 353 -20.15 -15.79 23.15
CA ALA A 353 -19.51 -17.04 23.50
C ALA A 353 -20.59 -18.03 23.98
N GLY A 354 -20.77 -19.13 23.25
CA GLY A 354 -21.65 -20.21 23.68
C GLY A 354 -22.37 -20.95 22.55
N SER A 355 -21.68 -21.90 21.93
CA SER A 355 -22.29 -23.20 21.60
C SER A 355 -21.17 -24.16 21.21
N SER A 356 -20.86 -25.08 22.12
CA SER A 356 -20.05 -26.26 21.81
C SER A 356 -20.73 -27.06 20.68
N PRO A 357 -19.96 -27.70 19.79
CA PRO A 357 -20.54 -28.58 18.79
C PRO A 357 -21.22 -29.77 19.48
N PRO A 358 -22.38 -30.26 18.99
CA PRO A 358 -23.02 -31.41 19.58
C PRO A 358 -22.18 -32.66 19.34
N SER A 359 -21.85 -33.37 20.43
CA SER A 359 -21.30 -34.71 20.41
C SER A 359 -22.24 -35.67 19.69
N PRO A 360 -21.74 -36.62 18.88
CA PRO A 360 -22.60 -37.60 18.23
C PRO A 360 -23.11 -38.61 19.26
N SER A 361 -24.42 -38.56 19.52
CA SER A 361 -25.10 -39.55 20.38
C SER A 361 -25.20 -40.89 19.66
N LEU A 362 -24.53 -41.89 20.21
CA LEU A 362 -24.78 -43.30 19.94
C LEU A 362 -26.22 -43.67 20.36
N ARG A 363 -27.06 -44.04 19.39
CA ARG A 363 -28.13 -45.02 19.61
C ARG A 363 -28.23 -45.92 18.39
N GLY A 364 -28.02 -47.20 18.65
CA GLY A 364 -28.09 -48.24 17.64
C GLY A 364 -29.53 -48.57 17.25
N GLN A 365 -29.64 -49.13 16.06
CA GLN A 365 -30.64 -50.12 15.74
C GLN A 365 -29.96 -51.14 14.83
N ALA A 366 -29.91 -52.37 15.33
CA ALA A 366 -29.48 -53.54 14.61
C ALA A 366 -30.56 -53.97 13.60
N VAL A 367 -30.11 -54.74 12.61
CA VAL A 367 -30.65 -56.04 12.16
C VAL A 367 -30.73 -56.13 10.62
N GLN A 368 -29.84 -56.99 10.08
CA GLN A 368 -30.00 -57.90 8.92
C GLN A 368 -30.22 -57.28 7.52
N ASP A 369 -29.70 -57.78 6.40
CA ASP A 369 -29.29 -59.13 6.01
C ASP A 369 -28.33 -59.13 4.79
N SER A 370 -27.44 -60.13 4.79
CA SER A 370 -26.93 -60.95 3.67
C SER A 370 -26.45 -60.37 2.32
N LEU A 371 -25.21 -60.79 1.97
CA LEU A 371 -24.76 -61.38 0.70
C LEU A 371 -24.79 -60.50 -0.58
N PHE A 372 -23.64 -59.92 -0.94
CA PHE A 372 -22.74 -60.37 -2.02
C PHE A 372 -21.52 -59.43 -2.11
#